data_AF-A0A6M3XHY5-F1
#
_entry.id   AF-A0A6M3XHY5-F1
#
_cell.length_a   1.000
_cell.length_b   1.000
_cell.length_c   1.000
_cell.angle_alpha   90.00
_cell.angle_beta   90.00
_cell.angle_gamma   90.00
#
_symmetry.space_group_name_H-M   'P 1'
#
loop_
_entity.id
_entity.type
_entity.pdbx_description
1 polymer ?
#
loop_
_entity_poly.entity_id
_entity_poly.type
_entity_poly.pdbx_seq_one_letter_code
_entity_poly.pdbx_strand_id
1 'polypeptide(L)'
;MSLKTRVEGYVGSITDTDLLTDILTASTKYIMDILPNDLFEQFSSTVTVASGGYGIQAYKLLSASKGGYPARKVDASSKTALSDYNSIYYATTTDPCHYIENGSIYILPGGGTVTVVSYPTVDGSQVFIYGLPQGLDEAVIILSAMKELNYKANSYVDALNSYSMDSVVAPTVPSAPSFTYTDATLGTYVSTLVGDFGTTPTYVPPVNTVDFTNAGTDITNDDVEIAQVELQKQGQIISKYSNDIQSNSAKFQQELSVYQSVVQKRIADAQMAQQLILQYASDTKDLNLQNEAQALAEQVQEYQSILGKYQGETQSYATEVGYKIQKFLTRSSNLTTQHAGVLQQMQMLEKQLGLILGKYIGVSDGK
;
A
#
# COMPACT_ATOMS: atom_id res chain seq x y z
N MET A 1 -26.71 8.87 -17.66
CA MET A 1 -25.42 8.29 -17.22
C MET A 1 -25.46 8.22 -15.71
N SER A 2 -25.18 7.07 -15.10
CA SER A 2 -25.23 6.95 -13.63
C SER A 2 -24.06 7.68 -12.97
N LEU A 3 -24.16 7.96 -11.68
CA LEU A 3 -23.10 8.54 -10.86
C LEU A 3 -21.87 7.64 -10.87
N LYS A 4 -22.05 6.32 -10.76
CA LYS A 4 -20.96 5.34 -10.92
C LYS A 4 -20.22 5.53 -12.24
N THR A 5 -20.93 5.57 -13.37
CA THR A 5 -20.27 5.75 -14.67
C THR A 5 -19.53 7.08 -14.80
N ARG A 6 -20.04 8.15 -14.17
CA ARG A 6 -19.35 9.45 -14.12
C ARG A 6 -18.05 9.36 -13.31
N VAL A 7 -18.08 8.73 -12.14
CA VAL A 7 -16.87 8.51 -11.30
C VAL A 7 -15.88 7.58 -12.02
N GLU A 8 -16.35 6.50 -12.65
CA GLU A 8 -15.53 5.58 -13.46
C GLU A 8 -14.84 6.27 -14.64
N GLY A 9 -15.46 7.33 -15.18
CA GLY A 9 -14.84 8.17 -16.20
C GLY A 9 -13.52 8.81 -15.75
N TYR A 10 -13.35 9.02 -14.45
CA TYR A 10 -12.10 9.45 -13.85
C TYR A 10 -11.26 8.26 -13.41
N VAL A 11 -11.79 7.40 -12.54
CA VAL A 11 -10.96 6.43 -11.82
C VAL A 11 -10.74 5.10 -12.55
N GLY A 12 -11.41 4.88 -13.68
CA GLY A 12 -11.54 3.57 -14.30
C GLY A 12 -12.56 2.69 -13.57
N SER A 13 -12.59 1.39 -13.87
CA SER A 13 -13.59 0.45 -13.34
C SER A 13 -13.65 0.46 -11.81
N ILE A 14 -14.87 0.41 -11.26
CA ILE A 14 -15.16 0.28 -9.83
C ILE A 14 -15.90 -1.04 -9.60
N THR A 15 -15.30 -1.91 -8.79
CA THR A 15 -15.86 -3.22 -8.45
C THR A 15 -16.59 -3.22 -7.11
N ASP A 16 -16.11 -2.43 -6.14
CA ASP A 16 -16.72 -2.31 -4.81
C ASP A 16 -17.79 -1.21 -4.83
N THR A 17 -19.05 -1.62 -4.98
CA THR A 17 -20.18 -0.67 -5.05
C THR A 17 -20.62 -0.17 -3.69
N ASP A 18 -20.33 -0.92 -2.62
CA ASP A 18 -20.71 -0.53 -1.26
C ASP A 18 -19.78 0.59 -0.79
N LEU A 19 -18.46 0.44 -1.00
CA LEU A 19 -17.48 1.50 -0.77
C LEU A 19 -17.82 2.77 -1.57
N LEU A 20 -18.21 2.62 -2.84
CA LEU A 20 -18.60 3.76 -3.68
C LEU A 20 -19.80 4.53 -3.09
N THR A 21 -20.80 3.83 -2.56
CA THR A 21 -21.98 4.44 -1.93
C THR A 21 -21.62 5.19 -0.65
N ASP A 22 -20.72 4.63 0.17
CA ASP A 22 -20.19 5.30 1.36
C ASP A 22 -19.41 6.57 0.98
N ILE A 23 -18.53 6.47 -0.04
CA ILE A 23 -17.74 7.60 -0.55
C ILE A 23 -18.64 8.69 -1.12
N LEU A 24 -19.64 8.35 -1.93
CA LEU A 24 -20.58 9.32 -2.53
C LEU A 24 -21.40 10.04 -1.45
N THR A 25 -21.89 9.29 -0.46
CA THR A 25 -22.67 9.84 0.65
C THR A 25 -21.82 10.78 1.52
N ALA A 26 -20.61 10.36 1.89
CA ALA A 26 -19.69 11.18 2.66
C ALA A 26 -19.25 12.44 1.90
N SER A 27 -18.93 12.30 0.61
CA SER A 27 -18.54 13.42 -0.25
C SER A 27 -19.68 14.43 -0.40
N THR A 28 -20.92 13.95 -0.56
CA THR A 28 -22.09 14.83 -0.64
C THR A 28 -22.27 15.64 0.65
N LYS A 29 -22.20 14.96 1.80
CA LYS A 29 -22.28 15.63 3.11
C LYS A 29 -21.20 16.70 3.26
N TYR A 30 -19.95 16.37 2.93
CA TYR A 30 -18.83 17.30 3.01
C TYR A 30 -19.05 18.55 2.15
N ILE A 31 -19.43 18.36 0.87
CA ILE A 31 -19.72 19.48 -0.03
C ILE A 31 -20.87 20.34 0.51
N MET A 32 -21.92 19.73 1.06
CA MET A 32 -23.01 20.48 1.68
C MET A 32 -22.53 21.30 2.88
N ASP A 33 -21.63 20.77 3.70
CA ASP A 33 -21.16 21.41 4.93
C ASP A 33 -20.27 22.64 4.67
N ILE A 34 -19.38 22.56 3.69
CA ILE A 34 -18.47 23.68 3.34
C ILE A 34 -19.18 24.84 2.63
N LEU A 35 -20.36 24.60 2.07
CA LEU A 35 -21.10 25.60 1.30
C LEU A 35 -21.96 26.51 2.19
N PRO A 36 -22.16 27.79 1.79
CA PRO A 36 -23.03 28.72 2.49
C PRO A 36 -24.46 28.21 2.65
N ASN A 37 -25.08 28.47 3.80
CA ASN A 37 -26.45 28.04 4.10
C ASN A 37 -27.49 28.59 3.12
N ASP A 38 -27.28 29.80 2.61
CA ASP A 38 -28.20 30.50 1.70
C ASP A 38 -28.45 29.71 0.41
N LEU A 39 -27.49 28.90 -0.04
CA LEU A 39 -27.64 28.05 -1.23
C LEU A 39 -28.67 26.93 -1.04
N PHE A 40 -28.99 26.58 0.21
CA PHE A 40 -29.83 25.43 0.52
C PHE A 40 -31.25 25.79 0.98
N GLU A 41 -31.62 27.07 1.03
CA GLU A 41 -32.95 27.50 1.48
C GLU A 41 -34.07 26.83 0.67
N GLN A 42 -33.89 26.69 -0.66
CA GLN A 42 -34.86 26.07 -1.56
C GLN A 42 -35.04 24.55 -1.35
N PHE A 43 -34.10 23.89 -0.66
CA PHE A 43 -34.15 22.46 -0.35
C PHE A 43 -34.51 22.20 1.12
N SER A 44 -34.84 23.27 1.85
CA SER A 44 -35.08 23.17 3.28
C SER A 44 -36.44 22.60 3.61
N SER A 45 -36.53 22.01 4.79
CA SER A 45 -37.77 21.56 5.42
C SER A 45 -37.81 22.04 6.86
N THR A 46 -39.01 22.16 7.42
CA THR A 46 -39.19 22.56 8.82
C THR A 46 -39.45 21.34 9.70
N VAL A 47 -38.68 21.22 10.77
CA VAL A 47 -38.83 20.16 11.76
C VAL A 47 -39.19 20.76 13.11
N THR A 48 -40.11 20.12 13.83
CA THR A 48 -40.50 20.54 15.18
C THR A 48 -39.52 19.99 16.21
N VAL A 49 -39.01 20.86 17.07
CA VAL A 49 -38.13 20.53 18.18
C VAL A 49 -38.94 20.59 19.48
N ALA A 50 -39.15 19.43 20.10
CA ALA A 50 -39.77 19.35 21.42
C ALA A 50 -38.82 19.89 22.50
N SER A 51 -39.33 20.09 23.72
CA SER A 51 -38.52 20.56 24.86
C SER A 51 -37.34 19.64 25.22
N GLY A 52 -37.45 18.34 24.90
CA GLY A 52 -36.38 17.35 25.07
C GLY A 52 -35.27 17.40 24.02
N GLY A 53 -35.31 18.35 23.08
CA GLY A 53 -34.36 18.46 21.98
C GLY A 53 -34.70 17.58 20.77
N TYR A 54 -33.91 17.72 19.70
CA TYR A 54 -34.05 16.96 18.46
C TYR A 54 -32.69 16.60 17.88
N GLY A 55 -32.49 15.35 17.47
CA GLY A 55 -31.23 14.88 16.88
C GLY A 55 -30.99 15.48 15.50
N ILE A 56 -29.81 16.07 15.27
CA ILE A 56 -29.51 16.80 14.03
C ILE A 56 -28.47 16.11 13.13
N GLN A 57 -28.02 14.90 13.47
CA GLN A 57 -26.91 14.22 12.74
C GLN A 57 -27.18 13.97 11.25
N ALA A 58 -28.46 13.80 10.88
CA ALA A 58 -28.89 13.58 9.50
C ALA A 58 -29.15 14.89 8.73
N TYR A 59 -28.84 16.05 9.31
CA TYR A 59 -29.28 17.35 8.80
C TYR A 59 -28.18 18.41 8.83
N LYS A 60 -28.13 19.23 7.78
CA LYS A 60 -27.50 20.55 7.82
C LYS A 60 -28.49 21.55 8.41
N LEU A 61 -28.11 22.21 9.51
CA LEU A 61 -28.94 23.21 10.17
C LEU A 61 -28.81 24.57 9.48
N LEU A 62 -29.93 25.13 9.01
CA LEU A 62 -29.95 26.47 8.41
C LEU A 62 -30.30 27.54 9.43
N SER A 63 -31.39 27.35 10.16
CA SER A 63 -31.86 28.29 11.18
C SER A 63 -32.76 27.61 12.21
N ALA A 64 -32.96 28.28 13.35
CA ALA A 64 -33.87 27.86 14.41
C ALA A 64 -34.80 29.02 14.74
N SER A 65 -36.06 28.74 15.09
CA SER A 65 -37.05 29.76 15.41
C SER A 65 -38.07 29.27 16.44
N LYS A 66 -38.75 30.21 17.10
CA LYS A 66 -39.91 29.92 17.93
C LYS A 66 -40.99 30.96 17.65
N GLY A 67 -42.18 30.49 17.25
CA GLY A 67 -43.32 31.38 16.99
C GLY A 67 -43.05 32.46 15.94
N GLY A 68 -42.16 32.17 14.97
CA GLY A 68 -41.74 33.13 13.93
C GLY A 68 -40.55 34.03 14.32
N TYR A 69 -40.11 34.02 15.58
CA TYR A 69 -38.92 34.76 16.01
C TYR A 69 -37.65 33.92 15.84
N PRO A 70 -36.58 34.46 15.24
CA PRO A 70 -35.32 33.73 15.06
C PRO A 70 -34.69 33.44 16.42
N ALA A 71 -34.27 32.19 16.64
CA ALA A 71 -33.62 31.77 17.87
C ALA A 71 -32.12 32.01 17.78
N ARG A 72 -31.58 32.81 18.70
CA ARG A 72 -30.14 33.11 18.75
C ARG A 72 -29.35 31.91 19.24
N LYS A 73 -28.20 31.62 18.60
CA LYS A 73 -27.27 30.57 19.06
C LYS A 73 -26.64 30.98 20.40
N VAL A 74 -26.62 30.06 21.36
CA VAL A 74 -25.99 30.23 22.68
C VAL A 74 -25.15 29.00 23.02
N ASP A 75 -24.21 29.19 23.94
CA ASP A 75 -23.40 28.09 24.47
C ASP A 75 -24.25 27.18 25.39
N ALA A 76 -24.04 25.87 25.29
CA ALA A 76 -24.77 24.89 26.09
C ALA A 76 -24.54 25.07 27.61
N SER A 77 -23.41 25.64 28.03
CA SER A 77 -23.14 25.99 29.44
C SER A 77 -24.13 26.99 30.03
N SER A 78 -24.74 27.83 29.19
CA SER A 78 -25.70 28.84 29.63
C SER A 78 -27.12 28.31 29.79
N LYS A 79 -27.36 27.02 29.47
CA LYS A 79 -28.72 26.44 29.38
C LYS A 79 -29.54 26.61 30.65
N THR A 80 -28.94 26.43 31.83
CA THR A 80 -29.64 26.54 33.11
C THR A 80 -30.17 27.95 33.32
N ALA A 81 -29.33 28.97 33.15
CA ALA A 81 -29.71 30.37 33.32
C ALA A 81 -30.73 30.85 32.27
N LEU A 82 -30.71 30.29 31.06
CA LEU A 82 -31.65 30.62 29.99
C LEU A 82 -33.01 29.92 30.18
N SER A 83 -33.05 28.81 30.92
CA SER A 83 -34.27 28.04 31.21
C SER A 83 -34.98 28.44 32.51
N ASP A 84 -34.28 29.09 33.44
CA ASP A 84 -34.82 29.54 34.71
C ASP A 84 -35.66 30.81 34.53
N TYR A 85 -36.96 30.73 34.77
CA TYR A 85 -37.90 31.85 34.65
C TYR A 85 -37.54 33.05 35.55
N ASN A 86 -36.79 32.84 36.63
CA ASN A 86 -36.35 33.91 37.53
C ASN A 86 -35.03 34.56 37.10
N SER A 87 -34.38 34.05 36.07
CA SER A 87 -33.12 34.57 35.56
C SER A 87 -33.35 35.82 34.72
N ILE A 88 -32.46 36.81 34.85
CA ILE A 88 -32.43 37.97 33.94
C ILE A 88 -32.08 37.58 32.50
N TYR A 89 -31.54 36.38 32.29
CA TYR A 89 -31.20 35.82 31.00
C TYR A 89 -32.28 34.87 30.46
N TYR A 90 -33.44 34.77 31.13
CA TYR A 90 -34.48 33.84 30.72
C TYR A 90 -34.89 34.04 29.25
N ALA A 91 -34.84 32.96 28.47
CA ALA A 91 -35.24 32.99 27.07
C ALA A 91 -36.76 33.14 26.97
N THR A 92 -37.22 34.07 26.13
CA THR A 92 -38.66 34.33 25.96
C THR A 92 -39.12 33.87 24.58
N THR A 93 -40.43 33.81 24.34
CA THR A 93 -40.95 33.48 23.01
C THR A 93 -40.56 34.50 21.94
N THR A 94 -40.37 35.77 22.33
CA THR A 94 -39.99 36.87 21.44
C THR A 94 -38.48 37.06 21.30
N ASP A 95 -37.69 36.53 22.23
CA ASP A 95 -36.23 36.41 22.15
C ASP A 95 -35.81 34.97 22.47
N PRO A 96 -36.09 34.02 21.55
CA PRO A 96 -35.77 32.62 21.77
C PRO A 96 -34.26 32.38 21.59
N CYS A 97 -33.76 31.33 22.21
CA CYS A 97 -32.38 30.90 22.03
C CYS A 97 -32.29 29.40 21.72
N HIS A 98 -31.24 28.99 21.02
CA HIS A 98 -30.96 27.59 20.74
C HIS A 98 -29.52 27.22 21.09
N TYR A 99 -29.32 26.00 21.57
CA TYR A 99 -28.00 25.43 21.82
C TYR A 99 -27.93 24.00 21.27
N ILE A 100 -26.72 23.51 21.02
CA ILE A 100 -26.46 22.15 20.55
C ILE A 100 -25.65 21.42 21.63
N GLU A 101 -26.12 20.26 22.05
CA GLU A 101 -25.46 19.40 23.03
C GLU A 101 -25.65 17.94 22.60
N ASN A 102 -24.58 17.14 22.61
CA ASN A 102 -24.60 15.72 22.26
C ASN A 102 -25.31 15.39 20.93
N GLY A 103 -25.08 16.18 19.89
CA GLY A 103 -25.66 15.97 18.56
C GLY A 103 -27.16 16.28 18.46
N SER A 104 -27.73 16.94 19.47
CA SER A 104 -29.13 17.38 19.49
C SER A 104 -29.23 18.90 19.64
N ILE A 105 -30.19 19.50 18.95
CA ILE A 105 -30.56 20.91 19.11
C ILE A 105 -31.68 21.06 20.12
N TYR A 106 -31.57 22.08 20.96
CA TYR A 106 -32.58 22.46 21.93
C TYR A 106 -32.99 23.91 21.67
N ILE A 107 -34.29 24.20 21.73
CA ILE A 107 -34.83 25.56 21.59
C ILE A 107 -35.54 25.95 22.88
N LEU A 108 -35.19 27.11 23.41
CA LEU A 108 -35.79 27.69 24.60
C LEU A 108 -36.58 28.97 24.26
N PRO A 109 -37.68 29.24 25.00
CA PRO A 109 -38.26 28.37 26.02
C PRO A 109 -39.12 27.25 25.41
N GLY A 110 -39.07 26.03 25.94
CA GLY A 110 -40.09 24.99 25.68
C GLY A 110 -40.22 24.46 24.23
N GLY A 111 -39.17 24.52 23.42
CA GLY A 111 -39.16 24.00 22.04
C GLY A 111 -39.55 25.03 20.97
N GLY A 112 -39.46 24.63 19.71
CA GLY A 112 -39.68 25.50 18.56
C GLY A 112 -39.60 24.72 17.24
N THR A 113 -39.16 25.39 16.19
CA THR A 113 -38.93 24.77 14.88
C THR A 113 -37.53 25.06 14.38
N VAL A 114 -36.98 24.13 13.62
CA VAL A 114 -35.71 24.30 12.91
C VAL A 114 -35.94 24.15 11.42
N THR A 115 -35.25 24.99 10.65
CA THR A 115 -35.15 24.88 9.20
C THR A 115 -33.88 24.11 8.90
N VAL A 116 -34.04 22.96 8.26
CA VAL A 116 -32.98 21.98 8.03
C VAL A 116 -32.99 21.47 6.59
N VAL A 117 -31.84 20.99 6.13
CA VAL A 117 -31.72 20.26 4.88
C VAL A 117 -31.21 18.87 5.21
N SER A 118 -31.91 17.84 4.75
CA SER A 118 -31.49 16.45 4.98
C SER A 118 -30.23 16.14 4.17
N TYR A 119 -29.24 15.50 4.79
CA TYR A 119 -28.14 14.91 4.03
C TYR A 119 -28.68 13.72 3.23
N PRO A 120 -28.48 13.69 1.90
CA PRO A 120 -28.94 12.57 1.09
C PRO A 120 -28.01 11.36 1.27
N THR A 121 -28.60 10.16 1.21
CA THR A 121 -27.84 8.94 0.90
C THR A 121 -27.71 8.83 -0.61
N VAL A 122 -26.48 8.77 -1.11
CA VAL A 122 -26.18 8.80 -2.53
C VAL A 122 -25.61 7.47 -2.96
N ASP A 123 -26.28 6.84 -3.92
CA ASP A 123 -25.92 5.52 -4.43
C ASP A 123 -25.42 5.62 -5.87
N GLY A 124 -24.44 4.78 -6.22
CA GLY A 124 -23.79 4.79 -7.54
C GLY A 124 -24.74 4.52 -8.72
N SER A 125 -25.90 3.89 -8.50
CA SER A 125 -26.91 3.65 -9.55
C SER A 125 -27.72 4.89 -9.91
N GLN A 126 -27.75 5.91 -9.05
CA GLN A 126 -28.50 7.14 -9.27
C GLN A 126 -27.94 7.92 -10.46
N VAL A 127 -28.75 8.82 -11.04
CA VAL A 127 -28.35 9.71 -12.16
C VAL A 127 -28.16 11.15 -11.69
N PHE A 128 -28.85 11.52 -10.61
CA PHE A 128 -28.84 12.86 -10.02
C PHE A 128 -28.72 12.73 -8.51
N ILE A 129 -28.14 13.76 -7.89
CA ILE A 129 -28.12 13.90 -6.43
C ILE A 129 -29.21 14.89 -6.05
N TYR A 130 -30.18 14.43 -5.26
CA TYR A 130 -31.28 15.27 -4.78
C TYR A 130 -30.82 16.14 -3.59
N GLY A 131 -31.41 17.33 -3.45
CA GLY A 131 -31.09 18.24 -2.34
C GLY A 131 -29.82 19.07 -2.52
N LEU A 132 -29.21 19.04 -3.71
CA LEU A 132 -28.07 19.87 -4.08
C LEU A 132 -28.45 20.96 -5.09
N PRO A 133 -27.90 22.18 -4.98
CA PRO A 133 -27.96 23.18 -6.04
C PRO A 133 -27.36 22.66 -7.35
N GLN A 134 -27.89 23.15 -8.47
CA GLN A 134 -27.47 22.73 -9.81
C GLN A 134 -25.97 22.96 -10.03
N GLY A 135 -25.25 21.97 -10.57
CA GLY A 135 -23.83 22.05 -10.90
C GLY A 135 -22.88 21.66 -9.76
N LEU A 136 -23.38 21.44 -8.55
CA LEU A 136 -22.59 20.89 -7.43
C LEU A 136 -22.52 19.36 -7.43
N ASP A 137 -23.34 18.70 -8.22
CA ASP A 137 -23.24 17.27 -8.45
C ASP A 137 -21.87 16.87 -9.02
N GLU A 138 -21.28 17.73 -9.87
CA GLU A 138 -19.93 17.52 -10.39
C GLU A 138 -18.85 17.64 -9.30
N ALA A 139 -19.03 18.55 -8.32
CA ALA A 139 -18.11 18.65 -7.19
C ALA A 139 -18.10 17.36 -6.35
N VAL A 140 -19.27 16.78 -6.12
CA VAL A 140 -19.39 15.49 -5.42
C VAL A 140 -18.70 14.37 -6.19
N ILE A 141 -18.88 14.32 -7.51
CA ILE A 141 -18.27 13.29 -8.35
C ILE A 141 -16.75 13.39 -8.35
N ILE A 142 -16.21 14.59 -8.48
CA ILE A 142 -14.77 14.83 -8.45
C ILE A 142 -14.19 14.45 -7.09
N LEU A 143 -14.82 14.87 -5.98
CA LEU A 143 -14.36 14.50 -4.65
C LEU A 143 -14.44 12.98 -4.41
N SER A 144 -15.51 12.35 -4.88
CA SER A 144 -15.67 10.89 -4.80
C SER A 144 -14.60 10.16 -5.61
N ALA A 145 -14.29 10.65 -6.81
CA ALA A 145 -13.20 10.12 -7.64
C ALA A 145 -11.83 10.27 -6.94
N MET A 146 -11.57 11.38 -6.27
CA MET A 146 -10.34 11.55 -5.49
C MET A 146 -10.22 10.55 -4.33
N LYS A 147 -11.31 10.29 -3.60
CA LYS A 147 -11.33 9.31 -2.51
C LYS A 147 -11.14 7.87 -3.04
N GLU A 148 -11.77 7.51 -4.16
CA GLU A 148 -11.55 6.23 -4.87
C GLU A 148 -10.11 6.05 -5.36
N LEU A 149 -9.49 7.11 -5.87
CA LEU A 149 -8.09 7.10 -6.29
C LEU A 149 -7.14 6.85 -5.11
N ASN A 150 -7.41 7.44 -3.94
CA ASN A 150 -6.65 7.15 -2.73
C ASN A 150 -6.77 5.68 -2.32
N TYR A 151 -7.98 5.12 -2.34
CA TYR A 151 -8.19 3.70 -2.09
C TYR A 151 -7.41 2.80 -3.06
N LYS A 152 -7.41 3.15 -4.36
CA LYS A 152 -6.60 2.45 -5.38
C LYS A 152 -5.10 2.53 -5.10
N ALA A 153 -4.58 3.67 -4.66
CA ALA A 153 -3.18 3.80 -4.29
C ALA A 153 -2.79 2.88 -3.12
N ASN A 154 -3.63 2.81 -2.09
CA ASN A 154 -3.42 1.89 -0.96
C ASN A 154 -3.34 0.43 -1.44
N SER A 155 -4.23 0.04 -2.34
CA SER A 155 -4.23 -1.33 -2.91
C SER A 155 -2.94 -1.69 -3.65
N TYR A 156 -2.20 -0.71 -4.19
CA TYR A 156 -0.91 -0.96 -4.85
C TYR A 156 0.20 -1.29 -3.85
N VAL A 157 0.18 -0.67 -2.67
CA VAL A 157 1.10 -1.00 -1.59
C VAL A 157 0.80 -2.40 -1.06
N ASP A 158 -0.47 -2.72 -0.84
CA ASP A 158 -0.90 -4.06 -0.40
C ASP A 158 -0.50 -5.15 -1.40
N ALA A 159 -0.69 -4.89 -2.70
CA ALA A 159 -0.30 -5.82 -3.75
C ALA A 159 1.22 -6.04 -3.84
N LEU A 160 2.03 -5.06 -3.39
CA LEU A 160 3.48 -5.22 -3.27
C LEU A 160 3.83 -6.03 -2.02
N ASN A 161 3.17 -5.76 -0.89
CA ASN A 161 3.36 -6.46 0.38
C ASN A 161 2.97 -7.94 0.31
N SER A 162 1.91 -8.25 -0.45
CA SER A 162 1.46 -9.64 -0.64
C SER A 162 2.40 -10.45 -1.54
N TYR A 163 3.36 -9.80 -2.23
CA TYR A 163 4.25 -10.49 -3.14
C TYR A 163 5.40 -11.16 -2.37
N SER A 164 5.25 -12.45 -2.12
CA SER A 164 6.31 -13.32 -1.64
C SER A 164 7.26 -13.72 -2.77
N MET A 165 8.57 -13.60 -2.54
CA MET A 165 9.55 -14.36 -3.31
C MET A 165 9.67 -15.74 -2.68
N ASP A 166 8.80 -16.67 -3.08
CA ASP A 166 8.85 -18.05 -2.57
C ASP A 166 10.28 -18.59 -2.66
N SER A 167 10.80 -19.12 -1.55
CA SER A 167 12.21 -19.47 -1.40
C SER A 167 12.61 -20.49 -2.46
N VAL A 168 13.45 -20.06 -3.41
CA VAL A 168 14.16 -20.99 -4.29
C VAL A 168 15.10 -21.81 -3.41
N VAL A 169 15.03 -23.13 -3.49
CA VAL A 169 15.87 -24.00 -2.68
C VAL A 169 17.26 -24.08 -3.29
N ALA A 170 18.27 -23.71 -2.50
CA ALA A 170 19.67 -23.82 -2.91
C ALA A 170 20.07 -25.30 -3.02
N PRO A 171 20.88 -25.68 -4.03
CA PRO A 171 21.36 -27.05 -4.14
C PRO A 171 22.30 -27.40 -2.98
N THR A 172 22.26 -28.66 -2.55
CA THR A 172 23.16 -29.18 -1.51
C THR A 172 24.59 -29.24 -2.02
N VAL A 173 25.51 -28.61 -1.28
CA VAL A 173 26.96 -28.61 -1.58
C VAL A 173 27.49 -30.05 -1.59
N PRO A 174 28.21 -30.49 -2.63
CA PRO A 174 28.85 -31.80 -2.66
C PRO A 174 29.93 -31.92 -1.58
N SER A 175 30.08 -33.10 -1.01
CA SER A 175 31.18 -33.38 -0.08
C SER A 175 32.52 -33.43 -0.83
N ALA A 176 33.51 -32.70 -0.32
CA ALA A 176 34.87 -32.70 -0.84
C ALA A 176 35.56 -34.07 -0.62
N PRO A 177 36.17 -34.68 -1.65
CA PRO A 177 36.87 -35.95 -1.54
C PRO A 177 38.34 -35.73 -1.14
N SER A 178 38.91 -36.75 -0.51
CA SER A 178 40.33 -36.84 -0.23
C SER A 178 40.92 -38.06 -0.94
N PHE A 179 41.93 -37.85 -1.78
CA PHE A 179 42.65 -38.93 -2.46
C PHE A 179 44.06 -39.05 -1.90
N THR A 180 44.50 -40.30 -1.68
CA THR A 180 45.85 -40.61 -1.20
C THR A 180 46.46 -41.63 -2.14
N TYR A 181 47.62 -41.32 -2.73
CA TYR A 181 48.42 -42.29 -3.49
C TYR A 181 49.87 -42.28 -2.98
N THR A 182 50.54 -43.42 -3.13
CA THR A 182 51.91 -43.63 -2.66
C THR A 182 52.87 -43.32 -3.81
N ASP A 183 53.81 -42.40 -3.67
CA ASP A 183 54.87 -42.20 -4.68
C ASP A 183 55.88 -43.36 -4.61
N ALA A 184 56.06 -44.10 -5.71
CA ALA A 184 56.94 -45.26 -5.81
C ALA A 184 58.44 -44.88 -5.76
N THR A 185 58.79 -43.63 -6.08
CA THR A 185 60.17 -43.13 -6.05
C THR A 185 60.62 -42.61 -4.67
N LEU A 186 59.67 -42.30 -3.77
CA LEU A 186 59.97 -41.62 -2.50
C LEU A 186 59.27 -42.22 -1.28
N GLY A 187 58.45 -43.26 -1.41
CA GLY A 187 57.74 -43.89 -0.28
C GLY A 187 56.88 -42.90 0.52
N THR A 188 56.52 -41.77 -0.08
CA THR A 188 55.84 -40.66 0.59
C THR A 188 54.42 -40.57 0.04
N TYR A 189 53.44 -40.56 0.94
CA TYR A 189 52.04 -40.35 0.61
C TYR A 189 51.84 -38.90 0.18
N VAL A 190 51.49 -38.66 -1.08
CA VAL A 190 51.09 -37.33 -1.54
C VAL A 190 49.57 -37.26 -1.45
N SER A 191 49.04 -36.80 -0.31
CA SER A 191 47.60 -36.52 -0.21
C SER A 191 47.29 -35.23 -0.98
N THR A 192 46.45 -35.31 -2.00
CA THR A 192 45.93 -34.10 -2.65
C THR A 192 44.49 -33.92 -2.20
N LEU A 193 44.27 -33.00 -1.25
CA LEU A 193 42.92 -32.68 -0.79
C LEU A 193 42.27 -31.74 -1.81
N VAL A 194 41.14 -32.16 -2.40
CA VAL A 194 40.27 -31.25 -3.13
C VAL A 194 39.54 -30.44 -2.06
N GLY A 195 39.90 -29.17 -1.87
CA GLY A 195 39.46 -28.38 -0.70
C GLY A 195 37.96 -28.04 -0.64
N ASP A 196 37.57 -27.26 0.37
CA ASP A 196 36.18 -26.82 0.61
C ASP A 196 35.58 -26.00 -0.55
N PHE A 197 34.27 -26.11 -0.75
CA PHE A 197 33.45 -25.34 -1.70
C PHE A 197 32.91 -24.03 -1.11
N GLY A 198 32.96 -23.86 0.21
CA GLY A 198 32.34 -22.75 0.92
C GLY A 198 30.81 -22.87 0.98
N THR A 199 30.13 -21.75 1.18
CA THR A 199 28.67 -21.71 1.35
C THR A 199 27.95 -21.44 0.02
N THR A 200 26.89 -22.19 -0.28
CA THR A 200 26.03 -21.88 -1.43
C THR A 200 25.41 -20.48 -1.28
N PRO A 201 25.47 -19.63 -2.33
CA PRO A 201 24.83 -18.32 -2.31
C PRO A 201 23.35 -18.46 -1.97
N THR A 202 22.85 -17.59 -1.09
CA THR A 202 21.45 -17.58 -0.69
C THR A 202 20.90 -16.17 -0.88
N TYR A 203 19.92 -16.03 -1.77
CA TYR A 203 19.20 -14.76 -1.88
C TYR A 203 18.23 -14.61 -0.71
N VAL A 204 18.46 -13.60 0.13
CA VAL A 204 17.53 -13.21 1.19
C VAL A 204 16.66 -12.06 0.69
N PRO A 205 15.35 -12.26 0.48
CA PRO A 205 14.47 -11.17 0.09
C PRO A 205 14.40 -10.13 1.21
N PRO A 206 14.28 -8.83 0.88
CA PRO A 206 14.02 -7.81 1.89
C PRO A 206 12.69 -8.11 2.60
N VAL A 207 12.68 -8.00 3.93
CA VAL A 207 11.49 -8.21 4.76
C VAL A 207 10.82 -6.85 4.96
N ASN A 208 9.53 -6.75 4.60
CA ASN A 208 8.75 -5.56 4.91
C ASN A 208 8.46 -5.49 6.41
N THR A 209 8.94 -4.45 7.08
CA THR A 209 8.68 -4.18 8.50
C THR A 209 7.70 -3.03 8.71
N VAL A 210 6.94 -2.62 7.69
CA VAL A 210 6.09 -1.43 7.80
C VAL A 210 4.61 -1.81 7.64
N ASP A 211 3.87 -1.56 8.71
CA ASP A 211 2.44 -1.79 8.88
C ASP A 211 1.67 -0.50 8.55
N PHE A 212 0.71 -0.58 7.64
CA PHE A 212 -0.12 0.55 7.19
C PHE A 212 -1.61 0.29 7.40
N THR A 213 -1.96 -0.50 8.41
CA THR A 213 -3.35 -0.67 8.86
C THR A 213 -4.10 0.66 9.13
N ASN A 214 -3.39 1.80 9.22
CA ASN A 214 -3.96 3.11 9.53
C ASN A 214 -4.25 4.04 8.33
N ALA A 215 -3.87 3.72 7.08
CA ALA A 215 -4.21 4.60 5.95
C ALA A 215 -5.74 4.68 5.70
N GLY A 216 -6.48 3.62 6.05
CA GLY A 216 -7.95 3.63 6.04
C GLY A 216 -8.58 4.50 7.14
N THR A 217 -7.86 4.74 8.25
CA THR A 217 -8.34 5.62 9.34
C THR A 217 -8.06 7.10 9.08
N ASP A 218 -7.17 7.45 8.15
CA ASP A 218 -6.92 8.85 7.81
C ASP A 218 -8.04 9.45 6.92
N ILE A 219 -8.86 8.60 6.28
CA ILE A 219 -10.05 9.01 5.52
C ILE A 219 -11.18 9.51 6.45
N THR A 220 -11.18 9.09 7.73
CA THR A 220 -12.14 9.64 8.71
C THR A 220 -11.83 11.07 9.13
N ASN A 221 -10.67 11.63 8.76
CA ASN A 221 -10.29 13.01 9.08
C ASN A 221 -10.49 14.02 7.92
N ASP A 222 -11.07 13.60 6.79
CA ASP A 222 -11.59 14.48 5.73
C ASP A 222 -10.64 15.59 5.19
N ASP A 223 -9.32 15.40 5.31
CA ASP A 223 -8.30 16.36 4.88
C ASP A 223 -7.57 15.87 3.62
N VAL A 224 -7.69 16.63 2.53
CA VAL A 224 -7.11 16.28 1.23
C VAL A 224 -5.58 16.42 1.23
N GLU A 225 -5.05 17.35 2.02
CA GLU A 225 -3.62 17.57 2.21
C GLU A 225 -2.96 16.40 2.97
N ILE A 226 -3.64 15.83 3.96
CA ILE A 226 -3.17 14.62 4.67
C ILE A 226 -3.12 13.42 3.71
N ALA A 227 -4.14 13.26 2.86
CA ALA A 227 -4.15 12.21 1.85
C ALA A 227 -2.98 12.33 0.85
N GLN A 228 -2.58 13.55 0.48
CA GLN A 228 -1.41 13.77 -0.39
C GLN A 228 -0.08 13.43 0.30
N VAL A 229 0.06 13.80 1.57
CA VAL A 229 1.25 13.46 2.37
C VAL A 229 1.39 11.94 2.50
N GLU A 230 0.29 11.22 2.74
CA GLU A 230 0.32 9.77 2.87
C GLU A 230 0.68 9.08 1.54
N LEU A 231 0.12 9.55 0.42
CA LEU A 231 0.51 9.10 -0.92
C LEU A 231 2.00 9.34 -1.22
N GLN A 232 2.57 10.48 -0.83
CA GLN A 232 4.00 10.72 -1.00
C GLN A 232 4.86 9.72 -0.22
N LYS A 233 4.48 9.41 1.02
CA LYS A 233 5.17 8.36 1.82
C LYS A 233 5.09 7.01 1.12
N GLN A 234 3.92 6.63 0.59
CA GLN A 234 3.74 5.38 -0.16
C GLN A 234 4.69 5.29 -1.36
N GLY A 235 4.85 6.38 -2.12
CA GLY A 235 5.81 6.44 -3.23
C GLY A 235 7.28 6.25 -2.78
N GLN A 236 7.66 6.82 -1.64
CA GLN A 236 9.00 6.65 -1.07
C GLN A 236 9.27 5.20 -0.65
N ILE A 237 8.26 4.52 -0.11
CA ILE A 237 8.36 3.12 0.32
C ILE A 237 8.56 2.19 -0.88
N ILE A 238 7.74 2.34 -1.92
CA ILE A 238 7.89 1.54 -3.15
C ILE A 238 9.29 1.75 -3.77
N SER A 239 9.80 2.98 -3.71
CA SER A 239 11.14 3.33 -4.18
C SER A 239 12.24 2.66 -3.34
N LYS A 240 12.13 2.71 -2.00
CA LYS A 240 13.08 2.05 -1.09
C LYS A 240 13.12 0.54 -1.34
N TYR A 241 11.96 -0.09 -1.47
CA TYR A 241 11.85 -1.53 -1.71
C TYR A 241 12.54 -1.95 -3.02
N SER A 242 12.39 -1.12 -4.06
CA SER A 242 13.09 -1.33 -5.34
C SER A 242 14.62 -1.24 -5.20
N ASN A 243 15.12 -0.31 -4.37
CA ASN A 243 16.55 -0.17 -4.10
C ASN A 243 17.11 -1.35 -3.30
N ASP A 244 16.38 -1.82 -2.28
CA ASP A 244 16.79 -2.94 -1.44
C ASP A 244 16.92 -4.24 -2.27
N ILE A 245 16.00 -4.47 -3.21
CA ILE A 245 16.11 -5.60 -4.15
C ILE A 245 17.32 -5.47 -5.06
N GLN A 246 17.58 -4.27 -5.62
CA GLN A 246 18.76 -4.07 -6.46
C GLN A 246 20.04 -4.36 -5.69
N SER A 247 20.11 -3.92 -4.42
CA SER A 247 21.25 -4.17 -3.54
C SER A 247 21.42 -5.66 -3.24
N ASN A 248 20.35 -6.35 -2.83
CA ASN A 248 20.39 -7.79 -2.54
C ASN A 248 20.70 -8.62 -3.78
N SER A 249 20.18 -8.22 -4.95
CA SER A 249 20.49 -8.84 -6.24
C SER A 249 21.97 -8.69 -6.59
N ALA A 250 22.53 -7.49 -6.44
CA ALA A 250 23.96 -7.25 -6.68
C ALA A 250 24.83 -8.11 -5.75
N LYS A 251 24.47 -8.21 -4.46
CA LYS A 251 25.17 -9.07 -3.49
C LYS A 251 25.10 -10.55 -3.88
N PHE A 252 23.91 -11.04 -4.26
CA PHE A 252 23.73 -12.41 -4.72
C PHE A 252 24.59 -12.72 -5.96
N GLN A 253 24.64 -11.81 -6.94
CA GLN A 253 25.47 -12.01 -8.14
C GLN A 253 26.96 -12.04 -7.83
N GLN A 254 27.41 -11.23 -6.87
CA GLN A 254 28.79 -11.27 -6.39
C GLN A 254 29.11 -12.62 -5.72
N GLU A 255 28.26 -13.07 -4.80
CA GLU A 255 28.42 -14.37 -4.12
C GLU A 255 28.40 -15.53 -5.12
N LEU A 256 27.51 -15.48 -6.10
CA LEU A 256 27.42 -16.46 -7.18
C LEU A 256 28.69 -16.51 -8.04
N SER A 257 29.23 -15.35 -8.41
CA SER A 257 30.47 -15.29 -9.22
C SER A 257 31.65 -15.90 -8.48
N VAL A 258 31.80 -15.58 -7.18
CA VAL A 258 32.82 -16.20 -6.31
C VAL A 258 32.59 -17.71 -6.24
N TYR A 259 31.36 -18.15 -6.00
CA TYR A 259 31.02 -19.56 -5.88
C TYR A 259 31.33 -20.36 -7.16
N GLN A 260 30.96 -19.83 -8.33
CA GLN A 260 31.26 -20.45 -9.62
C GLN A 260 32.77 -20.57 -9.86
N SER A 261 33.57 -19.59 -9.44
CA SER A 261 35.04 -19.66 -9.55
C SER A 261 35.63 -20.77 -8.69
N VAL A 262 35.08 -21.00 -7.49
CA VAL A 262 35.50 -22.10 -6.61
C VAL A 262 35.16 -23.44 -7.25
N VAL A 263 33.95 -23.62 -7.78
CA VAL A 263 33.55 -24.86 -8.47
C VAL A 263 34.46 -25.13 -9.67
N GLN A 264 34.77 -24.13 -10.51
CA GLN A 264 35.69 -24.30 -11.64
C GLN A 264 37.11 -24.68 -11.19
N LYS A 265 37.62 -24.05 -10.13
CA LYS A 265 38.90 -24.42 -9.55
C LYS A 265 38.91 -25.88 -9.09
N ARG A 266 37.83 -26.36 -8.46
CA ARG A 266 37.72 -27.76 -8.01
C ARG A 266 37.65 -28.77 -9.15
N ILE A 267 37.02 -28.40 -10.26
CA ILE A 267 37.06 -29.19 -11.50
C ILE A 267 38.49 -29.29 -12.01
N ALA A 268 39.23 -28.18 -12.05
CA ALA A 268 40.64 -28.18 -12.47
C ALA A 268 41.53 -29.00 -11.51
N ASP A 269 41.34 -28.85 -10.18
CA ASP A 269 42.05 -29.63 -9.16
C ASP A 269 41.81 -31.14 -9.34
N ALA A 270 40.56 -31.55 -9.60
CA ALA A 270 40.21 -32.95 -9.85
C ALA A 270 40.79 -33.48 -11.18
N GLN A 271 40.86 -32.65 -12.23
CA GLN A 271 41.52 -33.02 -13.48
C GLN A 271 43.02 -33.22 -13.32
N MET A 272 43.70 -32.34 -12.57
CA MET A 272 45.12 -32.50 -12.24
C MET A 272 45.37 -33.76 -11.40
N ALA A 273 44.52 -34.04 -10.40
CA ALA A 273 44.62 -35.25 -9.60
C ALA A 273 44.49 -36.52 -10.46
N GLN A 274 43.55 -36.54 -11.40
CA GLN A 274 43.39 -37.65 -12.33
C GLN A 274 44.66 -37.88 -13.18
N GLN A 275 45.25 -36.80 -13.72
CA GLN A 275 46.48 -36.89 -14.51
C GLN A 275 47.65 -37.46 -13.71
N LEU A 276 47.82 -37.03 -12.45
CA LEU A 276 48.86 -37.53 -11.56
C LEU A 276 48.67 -39.01 -11.24
N ILE A 277 47.43 -39.45 -10.97
CA ILE A 277 47.12 -40.85 -10.69
C ILE A 277 47.40 -41.74 -11.92
N LEU A 278 47.04 -41.28 -13.12
CA LEU A 278 47.30 -42.01 -14.36
C LEU A 278 48.80 -42.10 -14.68
N GLN A 279 49.54 -41.03 -14.46
CA GLN A 279 51.00 -41.02 -14.60
C GLN A 279 51.62 -42.04 -13.63
N TYR A 280 51.21 -42.00 -12.36
CA TYR A 280 51.67 -42.94 -11.35
C TYR A 280 51.38 -44.40 -11.71
N ALA A 281 50.16 -44.71 -12.18
CA ALA A 281 49.78 -46.04 -12.62
C ALA A 281 50.68 -46.56 -13.77
N SER A 282 51.19 -45.65 -14.61
CA SER A 282 52.10 -45.99 -15.72
C SER A 282 53.55 -46.20 -15.29
N ASP A 283 54.00 -45.50 -14.25
CA ASP A 283 55.40 -45.52 -13.78
C ASP A 283 55.68 -46.68 -12.81
N THR A 284 54.66 -47.15 -12.07
CA THR A 284 54.81 -48.26 -11.12
C THR A 284 54.76 -49.63 -11.79
N LYS A 285 55.57 -50.57 -11.30
CA LYS A 285 55.57 -51.98 -11.74
C LYS A 285 54.82 -52.92 -10.79
N ASP A 286 54.36 -52.42 -9.66
CA ASP A 286 53.58 -53.20 -8.69
C ASP A 286 52.12 -53.25 -9.12
N LEU A 287 51.63 -54.46 -9.40
CA LEU A 287 50.25 -54.70 -9.85
C LEU A 287 49.22 -54.25 -8.81
N ASN A 288 49.52 -54.36 -7.51
CA ASN A 288 48.60 -53.90 -6.46
C ASN A 288 48.46 -52.38 -6.48
N LEU A 289 49.58 -51.67 -6.68
CA LEU A 289 49.59 -50.21 -6.78
C LEU A 289 48.93 -49.73 -8.08
N GLN A 290 49.02 -50.49 -9.18
CA GLN A 290 48.26 -50.21 -10.40
C GLN A 290 46.76 -50.35 -10.18
N ASN A 291 46.31 -51.42 -9.52
CA ASN A 291 44.89 -51.64 -9.22
C ASN A 291 44.32 -50.55 -8.29
N GLU A 292 45.09 -50.14 -7.28
CA GLU A 292 44.72 -49.05 -6.37
C GLU A 292 44.63 -47.70 -7.11
N ALA A 293 45.59 -47.41 -7.99
CA ALA A 293 45.57 -46.21 -8.81
C ALA A 293 44.37 -46.18 -9.78
N GLN A 294 43.98 -47.32 -10.36
CA GLN A 294 42.77 -47.42 -11.19
C GLN A 294 41.51 -47.14 -10.37
N ALA A 295 41.37 -47.73 -9.18
CA ALA A 295 40.24 -47.48 -8.29
C ALA A 295 40.15 -45.99 -7.88
N LEU A 296 41.28 -45.35 -7.59
CA LEU A 296 41.32 -43.90 -7.32
C LEU A 296 40.94 -43.07 -8.55
N ALA A 297 41.38 -43.47 -9.75
CA ALA A 297 41.02 -42.78 -10.99
C ALA A 297 39.50 -42.83 -11.26
N GLU A 298 38.85 -43.97 -10.97
CA GLU A 298 37.40 -44.12 -11.04
C GLU A 298 36.68 -43.19 -10.04
N GLN A 299 37.15 -43.12 -8.79
CA GLN A 299 36.59 -42.21 -7.79
C GLN A 299 36.73 -40.73 -8.19
N VAL A 300 37.87 -40.35 -8.78
CA VAL A 300 38.08 -38.99 -9.30
C VAL A 300 37.13 -38.71 -10.46
N GLN A 301 36.90 -39.67 -11.35
CA GLN A 301 35.98 -39.52 -12.49
C GLN A 301 34.51 -39.41 -12.03
N GLU A 302 34.09 -40.19 -11.04
CA GLU A 302 32.77 -40.06 -10.42
C GLU A 302 32.61 -38.68 -9.79
N TYR A 303 33.61 -38.22 -9.05
CA TYR A 303 33.59 -36.90 -8.45
C TYR A 303 33.56 -35.76 -9.48
N GLN A 304 34.31 -35.86 -10.59
CA GLN A 304 34.21 -34.92 -11.71
C GLN A 304 32.79 -34.88 -12.30
N SER A 305 32.10 -36.03 -12.36
CA SER A 305 30.72 -36.10 -12.83
C SER A 305 29.74 -35.43 -11.84
N ILE A 306 29.92 -35.64 -10.53
CA ILE A 306 29.16 -34.97 -9.47
C ILE A 306 29.36 -33.45 -9.55
N LEU A 307 30.60 -33.00 -9.71
CA LEU A 307 30.95 -31.59 -9.89
C LEU A 307 30.26 -30.98 -11.12
N GLY A 308 30.27 -31.68 -12.25
CA GLY A 308 29.59 -31.23 -13.47
C GLY A 308 28.07 -31.10 -13.29
N LYS A 309 27.45 -32.08 -12.62
CA LYS A 309 26.02 -32.02 -12.28
C LYS A 309 25.73 -30.84 -11.34
N TYR A 310 26.53 -30.69 -10.29
CA TYR A 310 26.38 -29.61 -9.32
C TYR A 310 26.55 -28.22 -9.93
N GLN A 311 27.47 -28.06 -10.88
CA GLN A 311 27.63 -26.84 -11.67
C GLN A 311 26.35 -26.50 -12.46
N GLY A 312 25.72 -27.50 -13.08
CA GLY A 312 24.45 -27.34 -13.80
C GLY A 312 23.28 -26.96 -12.87
N GLU A 313 23.20 -27.60 -11.70
CA GLU A 313 22.19 -27.28 -10.67
C GLU A 313 22.37 -25.86 -10.13
N THR A 314 23.61 -25.43 -9.88
CA THR A 314 23.93 -24.06 -9.45
C THR A 314 23.53 -23.02 -10.52
N GLN A 315 23.77 -23.30 -11.80
CA GLN A 315 23.35 -22.42 -12.90
C GLN A 315 21.82 -22.34 -13.03
N SER A 316 21.13 -23.46 -12.80
CA SER A 316 19.67 -23.52 -12.82
C SER A 316 19.08 -22.72 -11.66
N TYR A 317 19.64 -22.88 -10.46
CA TYR A 317 19.30 -22.10 -9.27
C TYR A 317 19.47 -20.59 -9.52
N ALA A 318 20.63 -20.17 -10.05
CA ALA A 318 20.88 -18.77 -10.38
C ALA A 318 19.87 -18.20 -11.40
N THR A 319 19.50 -19.00 -12.39
CA THR A 319 18.52 -18.60 -13.43
C THR A 319 17.13 -18.41 -12.84
N GLU A 320 16.69 -19.30 -11.96
CA GLU A 320 15.38 -19.19 -11.29
C GLU A 320 15.32 -17.96 -10.36
N VAL A 321 16.38 -17.75 -9.57
CA VAL A 321 16.50 -16.55 -8.73
C VAL A 321 16.45 -15.28 -9.59
N GLY A 322 17.21 -15.22 -10.69
CA GLY A 322 17.21 -14.10 -11.62
C GLY A 322 15.82 -13.84 -12.24
N TYR A 323 15.10 -14.89 -12.64
CA TYR A 323 13.73 -14.77 -13.15
C TYR A 323 12.78 -14.17 -12.11
N LYS A 324 12.82 -14.67 -10.86
CA LYS A 324 11.97 -14.15 -9.77
C LYS A 324 12.30 -12.69 -9.44
N ILE A 325 13.58 -12.32 -9.40
CA ILE A 325 14.02 -10.93 -9.23
C ILE A 325 13.47 -10.04 -10.35
N GLN A 326 13.62 -10.45 -11.61
CA GLN A 326 13.17 -9.63 -12.75
C GLN A 326 11.65 -9.45 -12.77
N LYS A 327 10.90 -10.51 -12.48
CA LYS A 327 9.44 -10.44 -12.36
C LYS A 327 9.02 -9.48 -11.24
N PHE A 328 9.71 -9.53 -10.11
CA PHE A 328 9.49 -8.58 -9.02
C PHE A 328 9.78 -7.15 -9.46
N LEU A 329 10.96 -6.87 -10.01
CA LEU A 329 11.36 -5.52 -10.43
C LEU A 329 10.39 -4.92 -11.44
N THR A 330 9.90 -5.75 -12.37
CA THR A 330 8.88 -5.35 -13.34
C THR A 330 7.57 -4.98 -12.63
N ARG A 331 7.13 -5.79 -11.66
CA ARG A 331 5.92 -5.49 -10.88
C ARG A 331 6.08 -4.22 -10.06
N SER A 332 7.21 -4.04 -9.38
CA SER A 332 7.51 -2.84 -8.58
C SER A 332 7.52 -1.57 -9.45
N SER A 333 8.18 -1.62 -10.61
CA SER A 333 8.21 -0.53 -11.57
C SER A 333 6.79 -0.18 -12.08
N ASN A 334 5.99 -1.19 -12.40
CA ASN A 334 4.61 -1.00 -12.83
C ASN A 334 3.75 -0.36 -11.72
N LEU A 335 3.86 -0.81 -10.47
CA LEU A 335 3.12 -0.22 -9.35
C LEU A 335 3.59 1.20 -9.06
N THR A 336 4.89 1.48 -9.14
CA THR A 336 5.44 2.84 -9.00
C THR A 336 4.84 3.78 -10.05
N THR A 337 4.78 3.32 -11.31
CA THR A 337 4.22 4.09 -12.42
C THR A 337 2.71 4.31 -12.25
N GLN A 338 1.97 3.28 -11.84
CA GLN A 338 0.53 3.38 -11.58
C GLN A 338 0.25 4.36 -10.43
N HIS A 339 1.00 4.26 -9.34
CA HIS A 339 0.91 5.15 -8.19
C HIS A 339 1.22 6.61 -8.58
N ALA A 340 2.27 6.86 -9.37
CA ALA A 340 2.57 8.19 -9.90
C ALA A 340 1.44 8.75 -10.78
N GLY A 341 0.80 7.90 -11.59
CA GLY A 341 -0.37 8.27 -12.40
C GLY A 341 -1.57 8.68 -11.53
N VAL A 342 -1.84 7.95 -10.45
CA VAL A 342 -2.88 8.29 -9.48
C VAL A 342 -2.62 9.67 -8.84
N LEU A 343 -1.38 9.95 -8.42
CA LEU A 343 -1.03 11.26 -7.87
C LEU A 343 -1.29 12.41 -8.85
N GLN A 344 -0.85 12.27 -10.10
CA GLN A 344 -1.09 13.29 -11.13
C GLN A 344 -2.59 13.51 -11.36
N GLN A 345 -3.36 12.43 -11.37
CA GLN A 345 -4.80 12.51 -11.54
C GLN A 345 -5.49 13.21 -10.37
N MET A 346 -5.12 12.90 -9.13
CA MET A 346 -5.66 13.57 -7.95
C MET A 346 -5.36 15.07 -7.96
N GLN A 347 -4.14 15.49 -8.33
CA GLN A 347 -3.79 16.92 -8.45
C GLN A 347 -4.63 17.65 -9.50
N MET A 348 -4.93 16.99 -10.63
CA MET A 348 -5.81 17.56 -11.66
C MET A 348 -7.24 17.72 -11.16
N LEU A 349 -7.76 16.71 -10.46
CA LEU A 349 -9.11 16.72 -9.89
C LEU A 349 -9.26 17.75 -8.77
N GLU A 350 -8.27 17.89 -7.90
CA GLU A 350 -8.25 18.90 -6.84
C GLU A 350 -8.37 20.32 -7.43
N LYS A 351 -7.59 20.61 -8.48
CA LYS A 351 -7.68 21.88 -9.19
C LYS A 351 -9.07 22.12 -9.78
N GLN A 352 -9.69 21.08 -10.35
CA GLN A 352 -11.06 21.18 -10.89
C GLN A 352 -12.08 21.40 -9.78
N LEU A 353 -11.96 20.70 -8.65
CA LEU A 353 -12.83 20.86 -7.49
C LEU A 353 -12.75 22.29 -6.95
N GLY A 354 -11.54 22.83 -6.77
CA GLY A 354 -11.33 24.21 -6.34
C GLY A 354 -11.98 25.24 -7.28
N LEU A 355 -11.88 25.03 -8.60
CA LEU A 355 -12.54 25.90 -9.59
C LEU A 355 -14.06 25.84 -9.53
N ILE A 356 -14.64 24.67 -9.24
CA ILE A 356 -16.09 24.52 -9.10
C ILE A 356 -16.55 25.20 -7.81
N LEU A 357 -15.92 24.88 -6.68
CA LEU A 357 -16.29 25.42 -5.38
C LEU A 357 -16.09 26.94 -5.28
N GLY A 358 -15.04 27.48 -5.92
CA GLY A 358 -14.79 28.92 -5.99
C GLY A 358 -15.95 29.72 -6.59
N LYS A 359 -16.77 29.12 -7.48
CA LYS A 359 -17.96 29.77 -8.04
C LYS A 359 -19.08 29.96 -7.01
N TYR A 360 -19.13 29.12 -5.98
CA TYR A 360 -20.23 29.08 -5.00
C TYR A 360 -19.83 29.67 -3.64
N ILE A 361 -18.56 29.55 -3.27
CA ILE A 361 -18.05 30.07 -2.00
C ILE A 361 -17.74 31.58 -2.13
N GLY A 362 -17.70 32.11 -3.36
CA GLY A 362 -17.25 33.46 -3.64
C GLY A 362 -15.74 33.52 -3.40
N VAL A 363 -14.95 33.52 -4.48
CA VAL A 363 -13.53 33.84 -4.37
C VAL A 363 -13.44 35.23 -3.73
N SER A 364 -12.97 35.29 -2.48
CA SER A 364 -12.42 36.53 -1.96
C SER A 364 -11.12 36.79 -2.73
N ASP A 365 -11.26 37.35 -3.92
CA ASP A 365 -10.15 38.04 -4.56
C ASP A 365 -9.80 39.23 -3.66
N GLY A 366 -8.77 39.05 -2.84
CA GLY A 366 -8.01 40.11 -2.18
C GLY A 366 -8.63 40.71 -0.91
N LYS A 367 -8.12 40.28 0.25
CA LYS A 367 -7.44 41.17 1.20
C LYS A 367 -6.27 40.45 1.87
#